data_AF-A0A1D6IZ64-F1
#
_entry.id   AF-A0A1D6IZ64-F1
#
_cell.length_a   1.000
_cell.length_b   1.000
_cell.length_c   1.000
_cell.angle_alpha   90.00
_cell.angle_beta   90.00
_cell.angle_gamma   90.00
#
_symmetry.space_group_name_H-M   'P 1'
#
loop_
_entity.id
_entity.type
_entity.pdbx_description
1 polymer ?
#
loop_
_entity_poly.entity_id
_entity_poly.type
_entity_poly.pdbx_seq_one_letter_code
_entity_poly.pdbx_strand_id
1 'polypeptide(L)'
;MAAAAAAVGAGKLGAGGDAVAVEVRLPPLSEADPLLAEKKMILEKRNLSCEIQIPVACSAVDALKLLDHIIEAARVVYMDELELYFAGDDVGPFSARNELESLNLLLKTMKKLLLTSNTAAKEVLQILHDEIVVKLKSVGKSDNAWMVVQTQNHDAEDSLLKWGEHLGIKSRLQIAYFQGAGRGMIASESIGVGDIALEIPESLIISDELLCQSEVFLSLKDFNNITSETMLLLWSMRERYNLGSKFKPYFDTLPANFNTGLSFGIDALAALEGTLLFDEIIQARQHLRQQYDELFPLLCTNFPEIFRKDVCTWDDFLWACELWYSNSMMIVLSSGKLSTCLVPVAGLLNHSVCSSAPLEVFFY
;
A
#
# COMPACT_ATOMS: atom_id res chain seq x y z
N MET A 1 31.14 52.04 -19.23
CA MET A 1 31.28 52.77 -17.94
C MET A 1 29.98 52.56 -17.18
N ALA A 2 29.83 51.54 -16.34
CA ALA A 2 30.49 51.23 -15.06
C ALA A 2 29.79 51.88 -13.85
N ALA A 3 29.77 51.13 -12.74
CA ALA A 3 29.21 51.34 -11.39
C ALA A 3 27.73 50.91 -11.22
N ALA A 4 27.36 49.78 -10.58
CA ALA A 4 27.83 49.06 -9.38
C ALA A 4 27.57 49.77 -8.04
N ALA A 5 26.58 49.27 -7.28
CA ALA A 5 26.48 49.25 -5.82
C ALA A 5 25.15 48.56 -5.42
N ALA A 6 25.01 47.75 -4.37
CA ALA A 6 25.88 46.92 -3.56
C ALA A 6 24.92 46.04 -2.74
N ALA A 7 25.15 44.73 -2.71
CA ALA A 7 24.45 43.82 -1.81
C ALA A 7 25.03 43.93 -0.40
N VAL A 8 24.18 44.03 0.63
CA VAL A 8 24.53 43.79 2.03
C VAL A 8 23.30 43.23 2.74
N GLY A 9 23.47 42.10 3.44
CA GLY A 9 22.41 41.54 4.29
C GLY A 9 22.38 40.02 4.48
N ALA A 10 23.47 39.27 4.23
CA ALA A 10 23.60 37.92 4.78
C ALA A 10 24.11 38.03 6.22
N GLY A 11 23.23 37.76 7.18
CA GLY A 11 23.48 37.89 8.61
C GLY A 11 22.96 36.69 9.39
N LYS A 12 23.82 35.66 9.48
CA LYS A 12 24.01 34.71 10.59
C LYS A 12 22.84 33.87 11.09
N LEU A 13 23.00 32.55 10.90
CA LEU A 13 22.55 31.51 11.82
C LEU A 13 22.87 31.91 13.27
N GLY A 14 21.82 32.04 14.07
CA GLY A 14 21.89 32.03 15.53
C GLY A 14 21.62 30.61 16.04
N ALA A 15 22.62 30.03 16.70
CA ALA A 15 22.47 28.85 17.53
C ALA A 15 21.73 29.22 18.83
N GLY A 16 20.81 28.35 19.27
CA GLY A 16 20.38 28.26 20.68
C GLY A 16 19.30 29.24 21.16
N GLY A 17 18.16 29.33 20.47
CA GLY A 17 16.92 29.82 21.08
C GLY A 17 15.98 28.62 21.31
N ASP A 18 15.48 28.43 22.52
CA ASP A 18 14.40 27.46 22.76
C ASP A 18 13.24 27.80 21.83
N ALA A 19 12.83 26.83 21.00
CA ALA A 19 11.72 27.03 20.08
C ALA A 19 10.46 27.37 20.90
N VAL A 20 9.93 28.58 20.72
CA VAL A 20 8.74 29.07 21.44
C VAL A 20 7.47 28.33 20.97
N ALA A 21 7.51 27.81 19.74
CA ALA A 21 6.44 27.00 19.14
C ALA A 21 7.03 25.92 18.23
N VAL A 22 6.30 24.81 18.09
CA VAL A 22 6.55 23.76 17.12
C VAL A 22 5.63 23.98 15.91
N GLU A 23 6.19 23.86 14.72
CA GLU A 23 5.42 23.99 13.49
C GLU A 23 5.00 22.62 12.96
N VAL A 24 3.69 22.42 12.78
CA VAL A 24 3.12 21.24 12.14
C VAL A 24 2.66 21.64 10.74
N ARG A 25 3.20 20.94 9.72
CA ARG A 25 2.86 21.18 8.32
C ARG A 25 2.21 19.93 7.72
N LEU A 26 1.01 20.12 7.17
CA LEU A 26 0.34 19.13 6.33
C LEU A 26 0.90 19.21 4.90
N PRO A 27 0.78 18.13 4.10
CA PRO A 27 1.12 18.16 2.69
C PRO A 27 0.37 19.30 1.98
N PRO A 28 1.05 20.05 1.10
CA PRO A 28 0.37 21.04 0.29
C PRO A 28 -0.62 20.32 -0.65
N LEU A 29 -1.75 20.98 -0.93
CA LEU A 29 -2.67 20.48 -1.95
C LEU A 29 -1.97 20.50 -3.32
N SER A 30 -1.93 19.35 -3.98
CA SER A 30 -1.26 19.18 -5.27
C SER A 30 -1.93 20.01 -6.35
N GLU A 31 -1.15 20.68 -7.22
CA GLU A 31 -1.70 21.36 -8.40
C GLU A 31 -2.34 20.39 -9.41
N ALA A 32 -1.97 19.10 -9.34
CA ALA A 32 -2.56 18.04 -10.15
C ALA A 32 -3.82 17.42 -9.50
N ASP A 33 -4.22 17.85 -8.30
CA ASP A 33 -5.45 17.38 -7.66
C ASP A 33 -6.67 17.99 -8.37
N PRO A 34 -7.54 17.18 -9.01
CA PRO A 34 -8.72 17.69 -9.69
C PRO A 34 -9.70 18.39 -8.72
N LEU A 35 -9.59 18.13 -7.42
CA LEU A 35 -10.45 18.67 -6.36
C LEU A 35 -9.82 19.87 -5.61
N LEU A 36 -8.72 20.41 -6.14
CA LEU A 36 -7.93 21.45 -5.50
C LEU A 36 -8.74 22.69 -5.11
N ALA A 37 -9.61 23.17 -6.01
CA ALA A 37 -10.35 24.42 -5.81
C ALA A 37 -11.36 24.29 -4.67
N GLU A 38 -12.09 23.19 -4.63
CA GLU A 38 -13.08 22.85 -3.63
C GLU A 38 -12.42 22.67 -2.26
N LYS A 39 -11.31 21.94 -2.19
CA LYS A 39 -10.55 21.76 -0.94
C LYS A 39 -10.02 23.09 -0.39
N LYS A 40 -9.49 23.97 -1.24
CA LYS A 40 -9.05 25.32 -0.83
C LYS A 40 -10.22 26.15 -0.29
N MET A 41 -11.36 26.14 -0.98
CA MET A 41 -12.56 26.85 -0.55
C MET A 41 -13.03 26.37 0.83
N ILE A 42 -12.99 25.06 1.10
CA ILE A 42 -13.37 24.51 2.42
C ILE A 42 -12.38 24.94 3.50
N LEU A 43 -11.07 24.87 3.24
CA LEU A 43 -10.05 25.34 4.19
C LEU A 43 -10.27 26.82 4.56
N GLU A 44 -10.49 27.68 3.56
CA GLU A 44 -10.76 29.11 3.77
C GLU A 44 -12.05 29.35 4.54
N LYS A 45 -13.15 28.72 4.13
CA LYS A 45 -14.47 28.88 4.75
C LYS A 45 -14.47 28.45 6.22
N ARG A 46 -13.74 27.40 6.56
CA ARG A 46 -13.62 26.87 7.92
C ARG A 46 -12.47 27.49 8.71
N ASN A 47 -11.75 28.46 8.13
CA ASN A 47 -10.60 29.11 8.74
C ASN A 47 -9.52 28.10 9.21
N LEU A 48 -9.28 27.08 8.38
CA LEU A 48 -8.29 26.03 8.59
C LEU A 48 -6.99 26.37 7.85
N SER A 49 -5.87 25.93 8.40
CA SER A 49 -4.53 26.10 7.80
C SER A 49 -3.81 24.77 7.69
N CYS A 50 -3.04 24.57 6.62
CA CYS A 50 -2.10 23.45 6.52
C CYS A 50 -0.81 23.67 7.31
N GLU A 51 -0.57 24.90 7.79
CA GLU A 51 0.58 25.27 8.62
C GLU A 51 0.08 25.78 9.96
N ILE A 52 0.37 25.04 11.03
CA ILE A 52 -0.18 25.30 12.36
C ILE A 52 0.98 25.37 13.36
N GLN A 53 1.03 26.45 14.13
CA GLN A 53 2.02 26.64 15.19
C GLN A 53 1.44 26.23 16.55
N ILE A 54 2.13 25.33 17.22
CA ILE A 54 1.78 24.83 18.55
C ILE A 54 2.74 25.43 19.57
N PRO A 55 2.31 26.32 20.46
CA PRO A 55 3.18 26.89 21.48
C PRO A 55 3.74 25.81 22.39
N VAL A 56 5.04 25.82 22.66
CA VAL A 56 5.68 24.77 23.49
C VAL A 56 5.20 24.81 24.94
N ALA A 57 4.84 25.99 25.44
CA ALA A 57 4.32 26.18 26.80
C ALA A 57 2.78 26.07 26.89
N CYS A 58 2.10 25.53 25.87
CA CYS A 58 0.63 25.42 25.91
C CYS A 58 0.17 24.34 26.90
N SER A 59 -1.04 24.52 27.44
CA SER A 59 -1.64 23.50 28.30
C SER A 59 -2.03 22.27 27.47
N ALA A 60 -2.13 21.09 28.10
CA ALA A 60 -2.60 19.88 27.42
C ALA A 60 -3.99 20.09 26.77
N VAL A 61 -4.88 20.83 27.43
CA VAL A 61 -6.23 21.13 26.90
C VAL A 61 -6.15 21.99 25.62
N ASP A 62 -5.27 22.98 25.60
CA ASP A 62 -5.12 23.85 24.43
C ASP A 62 -4.39 23.12 23.28
N ALA A 63 -3.43 22.26 23.60
CA ALA A 63 -2.79 21.37 22.63
C ALA A 63 -3.82 20.46 21.94
N LEU A 64 -4.72 19.83 22.71
CA LEU A 64 -5.75 18.95 22.15
C LEU A 64 -6.79 19.72 21.31
N LYS A 65 -7.14 20.96 21.68
CA LYS A 65 -7.97 21.81 20.82
C LYS A 65 -7.29 22.12 19.50
N LEU A 66 -5.99 22.42 19.51
CA LEU A 66 -5.21 22.61 18.28
C LEU A 66 -5.16 21.33 17.46
N LEU A 67 -5.04 20.17 18.10
CA LEU A 67 -5.08 18.87 17.44
C LEU A 67 -6.37 18.67 16.66
N ASP A 68 -7.52 19.00 17.23
CA ASP A 68 -8.80 18.86 16.54
C ASP A 68 -8.86 19.71 15.25
N HIS A 69 -8.27 20.92 15.27
CA HIS A 69 -8.15 21.77 14.06
C HIS A 69 -7.16 21.16 13.04
N ILE A 70 -6.04 20.60 13.50
CA ILE A 70 -5.06 19.93 12.64
C ILE A 70 -5.69 18.70 11.97
N ILE A 71 -6.47 17.92 12.72
CA ILE A 71 -7.23 16.77 12.20
C ILE A 71 -8.24 17.23 11.16
N GLU A 72 -8.99 18.30 11.42
CA GLU A 72 -9.96 18.80 10.45
C GLU A 72 -9.30 19.26 9.15
N ALA A 73 -8.18 19.99 9.23
CA ALA A 73 -7.41 20.37 8.06
C ALA A 73 -6.88 19.13 7.29
N ALA A 74 -6.37 18.13 8.01
CA ALA A 74 -5.89 16.89 7.41
C ALA A 74 -7.02 16.10 6.72
N ARG A 75 -8.24 16.13 7.25
CA ARG A 75 -9.41 15.51 6.62
C ARG A 75 -9.78 16.16 5.29
N VAL A 76 -9.73 17.51 5.24
CA VAL A 76 -9.97 18.26 4.00
C VAL A 76 -8.92 17.93 2.93
N VAL A 77 -7.64 17.81 3.32
CA VAL A 77 -6.56 17.41 2.40
C VAL A 77 -6.87 16.07 1.73
N TYR A 78 -7.38 15.11 2.51
CA TYR A 78 -7.67 13.76 2.01
C TYR A 78 -9.07 13.56 1.46
N MET A 79 -9.96 14.56 1.42
CA MET A 79 -11.32 14.40 0.89
C MET A 79 -11.33 13.86 -0.54
N ASP A 80 -12.25 12.93 -0.80
CA ASP A 80 -12.61 12.49 -2.15
C ASP A 80 -13.85 13.22 -2.69
N GLU A 81 -14.24 12.90 -3.93
CA GLU A 81 -15.37 13.54 -4.62
C GLU A 81 -16.70 13.33 -3.87
N LEU A 82 -16.92 12.15 -3.30
CA LEU A 82 -18.14 11.85 -2.54
C LEU A 82 -18.18 12.62 -1.22
N GLU A 83 -17.06 12.64 -0.51
CA GLU A 83 -16.93 13.39 0.75
C GLU A 83 -17.13 14.88 0.53
N LEU A 84 -16.60 15.45 -0.55
CA LEU A 84 -16.86 16.85 -0.92
C LEU A 84 -18.33 17.10 -1.25
N TYR A 85 -18.97 16.19 -1.98
CA TYR A 85 -20.38 16.27 -2.31
C TYR A 85 -21.26 16.29 -1.05
N PHE A 86 -20.94 15.46 -0.05
CA PHE A 86 -21.71 15.38 1.21
C PHE A 86 -21.27 16.37 2.29
N ALA A 87 -20.08 16.99 2.18
CA ALA A 87 -19.57 17.89 3.21
C ALA A 87 -20.40 19.17 3.37
N GLY A 88 -20.98 19.74 2.31
CA GLY A 88 -21.89 20.88 2.39
C GLY A 88 -21.43 22.02 3.32
N ASP A 89 -22.31 22.46 4.23
CA ASP A 89 -22.02 23.43 5.30
C ASP A 89 -21.56 22.79 6.62
N ASP A 90 -21.73 21.48 6.77
CA ASP A 90 -21.38 20.76 7.99
C ASP A 90 -19.91 20.31 7.96
N VAL A 91 -19.39 19.84 9.09
CA VAL A 91 -18.03 19.24 9.15
C VAL A 91 -17.97 17.93 8.36
N GLY A 92 -19.15 17.36 8.01
CA GLY A 92 -19.36 16.16 7.19
C GLY A 92 -19.46 14.89 8.03
N PRO A 93 -20.03 13.80 7.48
CA PRO A 93 -19.56 12.46 7.80
C PRO A 93 -18.29 12.17 6.97
N PHE A 94 -17.20 11.75 7.62
CA PHE A 94 -15.99 11.29 6.94
C PHE A 94 -16.01 9.77 6.79
N SER A 95 -15.50 9.28 5.66
CA SER A 95 -15.30 7.84 5.49
C SER A 95 -14.21 7.33 6.45
N ALA A 96 -14.25 6.04 6.77
CA ALA A 96 -13.19 5.43 7.56
C ALA A 96 -11.82 5.49 6.85
N ARG A 97 -11.81 5.51 5.51
CA ARG A 97 -10.60 5.75 4.72
C ARG A 97 -10.00 7.12 5.05
N ASN A 98 -10.81 8.18 4.97
CA ASN A 98 -10.35 9.54 5.25
C ASN A 98 -9.83 9.67 6.69
N GLU A 99 -10.58 9.17 7.68
CA GLU A 99 -10.12 9.15 9.07
C GLU A 99 -8.76 8.46 9.25
N LEU A 100 -8.57 7.29 8.64
CA LEU A 100 -7.30 6.57 8.70
C LEU A 100 -6.18 7.35 8.01
N GLU A 101 -6.38 7.85 6.78
CA GLU A 101 -5.36 8.59 6.04
C GLU A 101 -4.92 9.86 6.80
N SER A 102 -5.88 10.65 7.27
CA SER A 102 -5.62 11.88 8.03
C SER A 102 -4.87 11.59 9.32
N LEU A 103 -5.34 10.64 10.14
CA LEU A 103 -4.70 10.34 11.42
C LEU A 103 -3.31 9.70 11.24
N ASN A 104 -3.11 8.85 10.23
CA ASN A 104 -1.79 8.26 9.95
C ASN A 104 -0.79 9.29 9.44
N LEU A 105 -1.22 10.26 8.61
CA LEU A 105 -0.39 11.39 8.23
C LEU A 105 0.10 12.15 9.48
N LEU A 106 -0.81 12.44 10.40
CA LEU A 106 -0.47 13.15 11.63
C LEU A 106 0.44 12.32 12.53
N LEU A 107 0.19 11.02 12.67
CA LEU A 107 1.05 10.12 13.45
C LEU A 107 2.49 10.12 12.91
N LYS A 108 2.65 9.98 11.59
CA LYS A 108 3.96 10.06 10.92
C LYS A 108 4.64 11.42 11.14
N THR A 109 3.86 12.50 11.06
CA THR A 109 4.35 13.87 11.26
C THR A 109 4.82 14.07 12.71
N MET A 110 4.04 13.64 13.70
CA MET A 110 4.40 13.71 15.12
C MET A 110 5.65 12.89 15.43
N LYS A 111 5.75 11.66 14.92
CA LYS A 111 6.96 10.82 15.07
C LYS A 111 8.21 11.54 14.54
N LYS A 112 8.13 12.13 13.35
CA LYS A 112 9.25 12.88 12.76
C LYS A 112 9.65 14.08 13.63
N LEU A 113 8.67 14.85 14.12
CA LEU A 113 8.92 16.01 14.99
C LEU A 113 9.50 15.59 16.34
N LEU A 114 9.03 14.49 16.93
CA LEU A 114 9.53 13.95 18.19
C LEU A 114 11.02 13.56 18.12
N LEU A 115 11.49 13.09 16.97
CA LEU A 115 12.91 12.75 16.75
C LEU A 115 13.82 13.99 16.72
N THR A 116 13.32 15.13 16.23
CA THR A 116 14.15 16.33 15.97
C THR A 116 13.99 17.46 17.00
N SER A 117 12.97 17.41 17.84
CA SER A 117 12.61 18.50 18.76
C SER A 117 13.38 18.50 20.09
N ASN A 118 13.41 19.65 20.78
CA ASN A 118 13.97 19.78 22.14
C ASN A 118 13.04 19.17 23.20
N THR A 119 13.51 19.05 24.46
CA THR A 119 12.76 18.38 25.53
C THR A 119 11.39 19.01 25.80
N ALA A 120 11.30 20.33 25.84
CA ALA A 120 10.04 21.03 26.10
C ALA A 120 9.01 20.81 24.97
N ALA A 121 9.45 20.86 23.71
CA ALA A 121 8.59 20.56 22.56
C ALA A 121 8.16 19.08 22.52
N LYS A 122 9.01 18.15 23.00
CA LYS A 122 8.66 16.73 23.06
C LYS A 122 7.48 16.46 23.99
N GLU A 123 7.34 17.20 25.10
CA GLU A 123 6.22 17.01 26.03
C GLU A 123 4.86 17.28 25.33
N VAL A 124 4.72 18.42 24.67
CA VAL A 124 3.48 18.75 23.94
C VAL A 124 3.25 17.80 22.76
N LEU A 125 4.30 17.47 22.00
CA LEU A 125 4.18 16.54 20.88
C LEU A 125 3.78 15.13 21.31
N GLN A 126 4.22 14.68 22.49
CA GLN A 126 3.84 13.38 23.02
C GLN A 126 2.35 13.32 23.37
N ILE A 127 1.80 14.40 23.94
CA ILE A 127 0.36 14.51 24.22
C ILE A 127 -0.45 14.38 22.92
N LEU A 128 -0.04 15.09 21.87
CA LEU A 128 -0.70 15.03 20.56
C LEU A 128 -0.59 13.64 19.94
N HIS A 129 0.60 13.04 19.98
CA HIS A 129 0.86 11.70 19.49
C HIS A 129 -0.05 10.67 20.18
N ASP A 130 -0.15 10.70 21.51
CA ASP A 130 -0.92 9.73 22.27
C ASP A 130 -2.42 9.85 21.98
N GLU A 131 -2.94 11.07 21.84
CA GLU A 131 -4.32 11.30 21.44
C GLU A 131 -4.60 10.80 20.00
N ILE A 132 -3.67 11.03 19.05
CA ILE A 132 -3.80 10.48 17.68
C ILE A 132 -3.87 8.94 17.73
N VAL A 133 -3.03 8.30 18.55
CA VAL A 133 -3.04 6.84 18.76
C VAL A 133 -4.37 6.37 19.34
N VAL A 134 -4.94 7.09 20.32
CA VAL A 134 -6.26 6.78 20.89
C VAL A 134 -7.34 6.89 19.81
N LYS A 135 -7.35 7.98 19.03
CA LYS A 135 -8.30 8.17 17.93
C LYS A 135 -8.17 7.06 16.87
N LEU A 136 -6.96 6.70 16.45
CA LEU A 136 -6.71 5.59 15.51
C LEU A 136 -7.25 4.25 16.01
N LYS A 137 -7.09 3.94 17.30
CA LYS A 137 -7.65 2.72 17.90
C LYS A 137 -9.19 2.70 17.89
N SER A 138 -9.81 3.88 17.86
CA SER A 138 -11.27 4.02 17.78
C SER A 138 -11.81 4.02 16.35
N VAL A 139 -10.94 4.14 15.32
CA VAL A 139 -11.36 4.03 13.92
C VAL A 139 -11.63 2.56 13.60
N GLY A 140 -12.81 2.31 13.02
CA GLY A 140 -13.28 0.97 12.69
C GLY A 140 -14.26 0.39 13.72
N LYS A 141 -14.99 -0.66 13.32
CA LYS A 141 -15.82 -1.41 14.26
C LYS A 141 -14.91 -2.29 15.11
N SER A 142 -15.10 -2.29 16.42
CA SER A 142 -14.53 -3.29 17.32
C SER A 142 -15.20 -4.63 17.02
N ASP A 143 -14.73 -5.34 16.00
CA ASP A 143 -15.19 -6.69 15.75
C ASP A 143 -14.56 -7.58 16.84
N ASN A 144 -15.31 -7.80 17.91
CA ASN A 144 -14.90 -8.66 19.02
C ASN A 144 -14.93 -10.15 18.63
N ALA A 145 -15.20 -10.46 17.36
CA ALA A 145 -15.16 -11.81 16.83
C ALA A 145 -13.71 -12.29 16.75
N TRP A 146 -13.28 -13.06 17.75
CA TRP A 146 -11.99 -13.73 17.72
C TRP A 146 -11.93 -14.70 16.55
N MET A 147 -10.89 -14.57 15.72
CA MET A 147 -10.60 -15.58 14.71
C MET A 147 -10.08 -16.85 15.38
N VAL A 148 -10.61 -18.00 14.96
CA VAL A 148 -10.20 -19.31 15.46
C VAL A 148 -9.02 -19.81 14.63
N VAL A 149 -7.86 -19.91 15.28
CA VAL A 149 -6.66 -20.52 14.69
C VAL A 149 -6.87 -22.03 14.55
N GLN A 150 -6.53 -22.57 13.38
CA GLN A 150 -6.62 -23.98 13.06
C GLN A 150 -5.22 -24.59 12.94
N THR A 151 -5.09 -25.85 13.36
CA THR A 151 -3.88 -26.64 13.11
C THR A 151 -3.95 -27.21 11.69
N GLN A 152 -3.11 -26.68 10.80
CA GLN A 152 -2.91 -27.18 9.44
C GLN A 152 -1.41 -27.24 9.14
N ASN A 153 -1.01 -28.05 8.15
CA ASN A 153 0.37 -28.03 7.69
C ASN A 153 0.63 -26.72 6.93
N HIS A 154 1.70 -26.02 7.31
CA HIS A 154 2.16 -24.77 6.72
C HIS A 154 3.69 -24.76 6.50
N ASP A 155 4.29 -25.94 6.27
CA ASP A 155 5.74 -26.10 6.10
C ASP A 155 6.31 -25.25 4.95
N ALA A 156 5.54 -25.09 3.87
CA ALA A 156 5.95 -24.29 2.71
C ALA A 156 5.97 -22.80 3.06
N GLU A 157 4.93 -22.29 3.73
CA GLU A 157 4.81 -20.90 4.17
C GLU A 157 5.83 -20.56 5.26
N ASP A 158 6.11 -21.48 6.17
CA ASP A 158 7.20 -21.33 7.14
C ASP A 158 8.56 -21.26 6.45
N SER A 159 8.74 -22.06 5.39
CA SER A 159 9.96 -22.03 4.57
C SER A 159 10.10 -20.71 3.81
N LEU A 160 8.99 -20.14 3.33
CA LEU A 160 8.95 -18.82 2.72
C LEU A 160 9.32 -17.72 3.73
N LEU A 161 8.75 -17.75 4.93
CA LEU A 161 9.07 -16.76 5.97
C LEU A 161 10.55 -16.84 6.35
N LYS A 162 11.09 -18.04 6.59
CA LYS A 162 12.52 -18.26 6.87
C LYS A 162 13.44 -17.81 5.74
N TRP A 163 13.05 -18.09 4.49
CA TRP A 163 13.76 -17.59 3.31
C TRP A 163 13.80 -16.07 3.28
N GLY A 164 12.67 -15.44 3.57
CA GLY A 164 12.54 -13.98 3.68
C GLY A 164 13.49 -13.42 4.75
N GLU A 165 13.45 -13.99 5.96
CA GLU A 165 14.30 -13.59 7.09
C GLU A 165 15.79 -13.71 6.76
N HIS A 166 16.20 -14.80 6.09
CA HIS A 166 17.58 -14.97 5.65
C HIS A 166 18.04 -13.90 4.65
N LEU A 167 17.11 -13.33 3.89
CA LEU A 167 17.36 -12.27 2.91
C LEU A 167 17.11 -10.86 3.46
N GLY A 168 16.83 -10.74 4.76
CA GLY A 168 16.74 -9.46 5.46
C GLY A 168 15.33 -9.04 5.87
N ILE A 169 14.28 -9.81 5.55
CA ILE A 169 12.93 -9.49 6.06
C ILE A 169 12.94 -9.54 7.58
N LYS A 170 12.37 -8.51 8.22
CA LYS A 170 12.12 -8.54 9.68
C LYS A 170 10.63 -8.64 9.90
N SER A 171 10.20 -9.70 10.59
CA SER A 171 8.79 -9.98 10.83
C SER A 171 8.49 -10.06 12.32
N ARG A 172 7.43 -9.38 12.76
CA ARG A 172 6.79 -9.57 14.08
C ARG A 172 5.56 -10.48 13.97
N LEU A 173 5.48 -11.23 12.87
CA LEU A 173 4.34 -12.04 12.47
C LEU A 173 4.79 -13.48 12.21
N GLN A 174 3.88 -14.43 12.45
CA GLN A 174 4.03 -15.86 12.18
C GLN A 174 2.90 -16.36 11.29
N ILE A 175 3.14 -17.47 10.58
CA ILE A 175 2.12 -18.10 9.75
C ILE A 175 1.03 -18.72 10.64
N ALA A 176 -0.22 -18.55 10.23
CA ALA A 176 -1.36 -19.17 10.88
C ALA A 176 -2.45 -19.50 9.86
N TYR A 177 -3.31 -20.46 10.20
CA TYR A 177 -4.51 -20.77 9.44
C TYR A 177 -5.73 -20.40 10.27
N PHE A 178 -6.69 -19.71 9.66
CA PHE A 178 -7.87 -19.18 10.32
C PHE A 178 -9.13 -19.80 9.73
N GLN A 179 -10.05 -20.22 10.60
CA GLN A 179 -11.34 -20.74 10.16
C GLN A 179 -12.10 -19.68 9.34
N GLY A 180 -12.45 -20.01 8.10
CA GLY A 180 -13.21 -19.14 7.20
C GLY A 180 -12.38 -18.10 6.42
N ALA A 181 -11.14 -17.80 6.85
CA ALA A 181 -10.24 -16.90 6.13
C ALA A 181 -9.06 -17.61 5.45
N GLY A 182 -8.80 -18.88 5.80
CA GLY A 182 -7.71 -19.66 5.22
C GLY A 182 -6.36 -19.27 5.82
N ARG A 183 -5.28 -19.41 5.04
CA ARG A 183 -3.93 -19.02 5.47
C ARG A 183 -3.88 -17.53 5.76
N GLY A 184 -3.04 -17.13 6.70
CA GLY A 184 -2.83 -15.74 7.06
C GLY A 184 -1.57 -15.59 7.92
N MET A 185 -1.46 -14.43 8.56
CA MET A 185 -0.43 -14.19 9.56
C MET A 185 -1.04 -13.75 10.89
N ILE A 186 -0.38 -14.11 11.98
CA ILE A 186 -0.71 -13.71 13.35
C ILE A 186 0.48 -13.00 13.98
N ALA A 187 0.23 -12.01 14.84
CA ALA A 187 1.29 -11.34 15.57
C ALA A 187 1.95 -12.32 16.56
N SER A 188 3.28 -12.39 16.56
CA SER A 188 4.05 -13.19 17.52
C SER A 188 4.19 -12.50 18.88
N GLU A 189 3.90 -11.20 18.92
CA GLU A 189 3.96 -10.34 20.10
C GLU A 189 2.97 -9.18 19.97
N SER A 190 2.85 -8.36 21.01
CA SER A 190 2.00 -7.17 20.97
C SER A 190 2.56 -6.13 20.00
N ILE A 191 1.76 -5.72 19.02
CA ILE A 191 2.10 -4.69 18.03
C ILE A 191 1.19 -3.47 18.29
N GLY A 192 1.79 -2.33 18.62
CA GLY A 192 1.09 -1.07 18.84
C GLY A 192 0.69 -0.37 17.55
N VAL A 193 -0.20 0.62 17.64
CA VAL A 193 -0.51 1.51 16.51
C VAL A 193 0.75 2.28 16.13
N GLY A 194 1.13 2.19 14.85
CA GLY A 194 2.36 2.79 14.34
C GLY A 194 3.61 1.96 14.60
N ASP A 195 3.52 0.77 15.17
CA ASP A 195 4.66 -0.14 15.16
C ASP A 195 4.78 -0.78 13.77
N ILE A 196 6.02 -0.97 13.33
CA ILE A 196 6.29 -1.72 12.09
C ILE A 196 6.08 -3.20 12.38
N ALA A 197 5.19 -3.84 11.62
CA ALA A 197 4.94 -5.29 11.73
C ALA A 197 5.85 -6.11 10.82
N LEU A 198 6.23 -5.54 9.67
CA LEU A 198 7.01 -6.22 8.65
C LEU A 198 7.93 -5.21 7.94
N GLU A 199 9.24 -5.49 7.89
CA GLU A 199 10.22 -4.75 7.10
C GLU A 199 10.71 -5.62 5.94
N ILE A 200 10.63 -5.15 4.70
CA ILE A 200 10.93 -5.93 3.49
C ILE A 200 11.94 -5.19 2.61
N PRO A 201 13.10 -5.80 2.28
CA PRO A 201 14.01 -5.27 1.27
C PRO A 201 13.35 -5.19 -0.11
N GLU A 202 13.53 -4.08 -0.83
CA GLU A 202 13.00 -3.92 -2.20
C GLU A 202 13.49 -5.00 -3.17
N SER A 203 14.67 -5.58 -2.92
CA SER A 203 15.21 -6.71 -3.70
C SER A 203 14.41 -8.02 -3.61
N LEU A 204 13.39 -8.07 -2.74
CA LEU A 204 12.44 -9.18 -2.59
C LEU A 204 11.04 -8.83 -3.10
N ILE A 205 10.84 -7.62 -3.64
CA ILE A 205 9.61 -7.20 -4.29
C ILE A 205 9.70 -7.59 -5.76
N ILE A 206 8.68 -8.28 -6.26
CA ILE A 206 8.54 -8.59 -7.68
C ILE A 206 7.83 -7.41 -8.33
N SER A 207 8.58 -6.62 -9.09
CA SER A 207 8.14 -5.38 -9.74
C SER A 207 8.69 -5.27 -11.17
N ASP A 208 8.27 -4.24 -11.90
CA ASP A 208 8.86 -3.88 -13.20
C ASP A 208 10.39 -3.72 -13.15
N GLU A 209 10.92 -3.18 -12.04
CA GLU A 209 12.36 -2.96 -11.87
C GLU A 209 13.11 -4.29 -11.76
N LEU A 210 12.53 -5.28 -11.07
CA LEU A 210 13.05 -6.65 -11.03
C LEU A 210 12.92 -7.32 -12.40
N LEU A 211 11.77 -7.15 -13.07
CA LEU A 211 11.52 -7.69 -14.39
C LEU A 211 12.56 -7.22 -15.41
N CYS A 212 12.99 -5.95 -15.36
CA CYS A 212 14.01 -5.38 -16.26
C CYS A 212 15.33 -6.15 -16.28
N GLN A 213 15.62 -6.93 -15.24
CA GLN A 213 16.83 -7.74 -15.11
C GLN A 213 16.66 -9.18 -15.63
N SER A 214 15.43 -9.56 -16.01
CA SER A 214 15.08 -10.92 -16.42
C SER A 214 15.32 -11.19 -17.90
N GLU A 215 15.54 -12.47 -18.24
CA GLU A 215 15.60 -12.96 -19.61
C GLU A 215 14.31 -12.63 -20.40
N VAL A 216 13.14 -12.72 -19.75
CA VAL A 216 11.85 -12.42 -20.36
C VAL A 216 11.81 -10.98 -20.86
N PHE A 217 12.22 -10.02 -20.03
CA PHE A 217 12.26 -8.62 -20.44
C PHE A 217 13.26 -8.38 -21.56
N LEU A 218 14.48 -8.91 -21.42
CA LEU A 218 15.54 -8.72 -22.42
C LEU A 218 15.14 -9.24 -23.81
N SER A 219 14.36 -10.32 -23.87
CA SER A 219 13.86 -10.88 -25.12
C SER A 219 12.63 -10.16 -25.67
N LEU A 220 11.76 -9.62 -24.81
CA LEU A 220 10.46 -9.09 -25.23
C LEU A 220 10.36 -7.56 -25.29
N LYS A 221 11.31 -6.80 -24.69
CA LYS A 221 11.24 -5.34 -24.59
C LYS A 221 10.96 -4.59 -25.90
N ASP A 222 11.45 -5.12 -27.02
CA ASP A 222 11.31 -4.52 -28.36
C ASP A 222 10.38 -5.36 -29.27
N PHE A 223 9.74 -6.40 -28.72
CA PHE A 223 8.92 -7.34 -29.48
C PHE A 223 7.43 -7.00 -29.36
N ASN A 224 6.80 -6.73 -30.50
CA ASN A 224 5.34 -6.59 -30.64
C ASN A 224 4.64 -5.64 -29.65
N ASN A 225 5.35 -4.64 -29.10
CA ASN A 225 4.81 -3.70 -28.11
C ASN A 225 4.15 -4.39 -26.91
N ILE A 226 4.66 -5.55 -26.49
CA ILE A 226 4.20 -6.21 -25.27
C ILE A 226 4.45 -5.26 -24.09
N THR A 227 3.44 -5.07 -23.22
CA THR A 227 3.56 -4.16 -22.09
C THR A 227 4.34 -4.81 -20.94
N SER A 228 4.87 -3.98 -20.02
CA SER A 228 5.56 -4.49 -18.83
C SER A 228 4.63 -5.32 -17.94
N GLU A 229 3.34 -4.97 -17.84
CA GLU A 229 2.37 -5.79 -17.09
C GLU A 229 2.25 -7.19 -17.71
N THR A 230 2.11 -7.29 -19.03
CA THR A 230 2.06 -8.59 -19.72
C THR A 230 3.37 -9.37 -19.54
N MET A 231 4.52 -8.71 -19.57
CA MET A 231 5.81 -9.37 -19.30
C MET A 231 5.92 -9.89 -17.87
N LEU A 232 5.35 -9.19 -16.87
CA LEU A 232 5.28 -9.67 -15.49
C LEU A 232 4.44 -10.93 -15.36
N LEU A 233 3.31 -11.01 -16.06
CA LEU A 233 2.48 -12.22 -16.12
C LEU A 233 3.28 -13.39 -16.71
N LEU A 234 3.91 -13.18 -17.87
CA LEU A 234 4.72 -14.17 -18.57
C LEU A 234 5.93 -14.64 -17.73
N TRP A 235 6.59 -13.71 -17.04
CA TRP A 235 7.68 -14.02 -16.13
C TRP A 235 7.20 -14.86 -14.96
N SER A 236 6.09 -14.48 -14.31
CA SER A 236 5.53 -15.19 -13.16
C SER A 236 5.09 -16.60 -13.52
N MET A 237 4.47 -16.76 -14.70
CA MET A 237 4.10 -18.05 -15.27
C MET A 237 5.31 -18.98 -15.42
N ARG A 238 6.44 -18.47 -15.90
CA ARG A 238 7.70 -19.22 -16.02
C ARG A 238 8.31 -19.57 -14.68
N GLU A 239 8.34 -18.61 -13.76
CA GLU A 239 9.00 -18.77 -12.47
C GLU A 239 8.35 -19.86 -11.62
N ARG A 240 7.05 -20.12 -11.82
CA ARG A 240 6.34 -21.27 -11.25
C ARG A 240 7.05 -22.61 -11.49
N TYR A 241 7.71 -22.75 -12.64
CA TYR A 241 8.40 -23.98 -13.05
C TYR A 241 9.94 -23.87 -12.96
N ASN A 242 10.46 -22.71 -12.59
CA ASN A 242 11.90 -22.47 -12.54
C ASN A 242 12.52 -22.97 -11.22
N LEU A 243 13.13 -24.15 -11.26
CA LEU A 243 13.80 -24.75 -10.10
C LEU A 243 14.98 -23.92 -9.56
N GLY A 244 15.60 -23.08 -10.40
CA GLY A 244 16.70 -22.19 -10.03
C GLY A 244 16.25 -20.80 -9.58
N SER A 245 14.94 -20.54 -9.48
CA SER A 245 14.42 -19.23 -9.09
C SER A 245 14.80 -18.88 -7.65
N LYS A 246 15.28 -17.65 -7.45
CA LYS A 246 15.42 -17.05 -6.11
C LYS A 246 14.06 -17.02 -5.38
N PHE A 247 12.97 -16.85 -6.12
CA PHE A 247 11.60 -16.75 -5.61
C PHE A 247 10.89 -18.09 -5.55
N LYS A 248 11.59 -19.21 -5.78
CA LYS A 248 10.99 -20.55 -5.69
C LYS A 248 10.19 -20.79 -4.40
N PRO A 249 10.67 -20.40 -3.19
CA PRO A 249 9.89 -20.56 -1.96
C PRO A 249 8.54 -19.82 -1.99
N TYR A 250 8.44 -18.70 -2.71
CA TYR A 250 7.18 -17.98 -2.87
C TYR A 250 6.25 -18.74 -3.81
N PHE A 251 6.73 -19.11 -4.99
CA PHE A 251 5.92 -19.83 -5.98
C PHE A 251 5.43 -21.19 -5.48
N ASP A 252 6.21 -21.87 -4.64
CA ASP A 252 5.82 -23.14 -4.02
C ASP A 252 4.68 -22.98 -2.98
N THR A 253 4.43 -21.78 -2.45
CA THR A 253 3.32 -21.50 -1.51
C THR A 253 2.03 -21.04 -2.20
N LEU A 254 2.10 -20.68 -3.48
CA LEU A 254 0.94 -20.20 -4.21
C LEU A 254 -0.05 -21.34 -4.48
N PRO A 255 -1.36 -21.06 -4.45
CA PRO A 255 -2.35 -22.10 -4.68
C PRO A 255 -2.30 -22.55 -6.14
N ALA A 256 -2.66 -23.82 -6.37
CA ALA A 256 -2.73 -24.36 -7.72
C ALA A 256 -3.79 -23.65 -8.58
N ASN A 257 -4.89 -23.21 -7.95
CA ASN A 257 -5.99 -22.46 -8.54
C ASN A 257 -6.39 -21.31 -7.61
N PHE A 258 -6.78 -20.17 -8.18
CA PHE A 258 -7.35 -19.07 -7.42
C PHE A 258 -8.88 -19.13 -7.47
N ASN A 259 -9.53 -18.55 -6.45
CA ASN A 259 -10.99 -18.52 -6.36
C ASN A 259 -11.57 -17.25 -7.00
N THR A 260 -11.04 -16.83 -8.15
CA THR A 260 -11.56 -15.67 -8.87
C THR A 260 -12.74 -16.07 -9.75
N GLY A 261 -13.55 -15.08 -10.15
CA GLY A 261 -14.64 -15.29 -11.10
C GLY A 261 -14.17 -15.87 -12.44
N LEU A 262 -12.89 -15.71 -12.80
CA LEU A 262 -12.33 -16.22 -14.05
C LEU A 262 -12.22 -17.75 -14.08
N SER A 263 -12.12 -18.39 -12.91
CA SER A 263 -12.02 -19.85 -12.76
C SER A 263 -13.30 -20.52 -12.28
N PHE A 264 -14.41 -19.77 -12.14
CA PHE A 264 -15.72 -20.34 -11.79
C PHE A 264 -16.15 -21.45 -12.78
N GLY A 265 -16.57 -22.58 -12.20
CA GLY A 265 -17.20 -23.66 -12.94
C GLY A 265 -18.61 -23.30 -13.43
N ILE A 266 -19.19 -24.20 -14.22
CA ILE A 266 -20.50 -23.99 -14.86
C ILE A 266 -21.59 -23.71 -13.82
N ASP A 267 -21.62 -24.44 -12.70
CA ASP A 267 -22.64 -24.27 -11.67
C ASP A 267 -22.58 -22.88 -11.00
N ALA A 268 -21.37 -22.39 -10.74
CA ALA A 268 -21.17 -21.06 -10.15
C ALA A 268 -21.54 -19.95 -11.15
N LEU A 269 -21.24 -20.12 -12.43
CA LEU A 269 -21.67 -19.18 -13.47
C LEU A 269 -23.18 -19.18 -13.67
N ALA A 270 -23.82 -20.35 -13.66
CA ALA A 270 -25.28 -20.46 -13.77
C ALA A 270 -25.98 -19.75 -12.60
N ALA A 271 -25.41 -19.81 -11.39
CA ALA A 271 -25.92 -19.07 -10.23
C ALA A 271 -25.84 -17.54 -10.39
N LEU A 272 -24.98 -17.04 -11.27
CA LEU A 272 -24.82 -15.61 -11.57
C LEU A 272 -25.63 -15.15 -12.78
N GLU A 273 -26.27 -16.06 -13.51
CA GLU A 273 -27.00 -15.74 -14.74
C GLU A 273 -28.01 -14.61 -14.53
N GLY A 274 -28.00 -13.63 -15.44
CA GLY A 274 -28.86 -12.44 -15.37
C GLY A 274 -28.35 -11.32 -14.45
N THR A 275 -27.19 -11.48 -13.82
CA THR A 275 -26.51 -10.40 -13.08
C THR A 275 -25.49 -9.68 -13.95
N LEU A 276 -25.19 -8.41 -13.64
CA LEU A 276 -24.10 -7.67 -14.29
C LEU A 276 -22.74 -8.35 -14.09
N LEU A 277 -22.53 -8.97 -12.92
CA LEU A 277 -21.29 -9.67 -12.61
C LEU A 277 -21.06 -10.87 -13.55
N PHE A 278 -22.11 -11.57 -13.98
CA PHE A 278 -21.98 -12.63 -14.97
C PHE A 278 -21.43 -12.08 -16.30
N ASP A 279 -22.03 -11.00 -16.81
CA ASP A 279 -21.60 -10.38 -18.05
C ASP A 279 -20.14 -9.88 -17.97
N GLU A 280 -19.76 -9.28 -16.84
CA GLU A 280 -18.38 -8.83 -16.57
C GLU A 280 -17.39 -10.00 -16.56
N ILE A 281 -17.72 -11.11 -15.89
CA ILE A 281 -16.86 -12.31 -15.85
C ILE A 281 -16.70 -12.90 -17.26
N ILE A 282 -17.79 -13.01 -18.03
CA ILE A 282 -17.73 -13.56 -19.39
C ILE A 282 -16.89 -12.66 -20.30
N GLN A 283 -17.06 -11.34 -20.22
CA GLN A 283 -16.24 -10.38 -20.98
C GLN A 283 -14.76 -10.47 -20.61
N ALA A 284 -14.45 -10.54 -19.30
CA ALA A 284 -13.06 -10.67 -18.84
C ALA A 284 -12.42 -11.97 -19.34
N ARG A 285 -13.13 -13.10 -19.29
CA ARG A 285 -12.64 -14.38 -19.84
C ARG A 285 -12.39 -14.32 -21.34
N GLN A 286 -13.32 -13.74 -22.10
CA GLN A 286 -13.17 -13.59 -23.55
C GLN A 286 -11.97 -12.70 -23.89
N HIS A 287 -11.80 -11.60 -23.16
CA HIS A 287 -10.68 -10.68 -23.34
C HIS A 287 -9.33 -11.38 -23.08
N LEU A 288 -9.20 -12.09 -21.96
CA LEU A 288 -7.98 -12.86 -21.66
C LEU A 288 -7.75 -13.97 -22.68
N ARG A 289 -8.82 -14.63 -23.15
CA ARG A 289 -8.71 -15.68 -24.16
C ARG A 289 -8.18 -15.16 -25.49
N GLN A 290 -8.70 -14.01 -25.92
CA GLN A 290 -8.20 -13.33 -27.12
C GLN A 290 -6.72 -12.96 -26.97
N GLN A 291 -6.32 -12.37 -25.83
CA GLN A 291 -4.92 -12.05 -25.58
C GLN A 291 -4.02 -13.30 -25.66
N TYR A 292 -4.46 -14.42 -25.07
CA TYR A 292 -3.72 -15.67 -25.14
C TYR A 292 -3.55 -16.18 -26.58
N ASP A 293 -4.65 -16.25 -27.34
CA ASP A 293 -4.67 -16.79 -28.70
C ASP A 293 -3.84 -15.90 -29.68
N GLU A 294 -3.71 -14.60 -29.41
CA GLU A 294 -2.85 -13.69 -30.19
C GLU A 294 -1.37 -13.78 -29.78
N LEU A 295 -1.08 -13.87 -28.49
CA LEU A 295 0.26 -13.75 -27.94
C LEU A 295 1.08 -15.05 -28.03
N PHE A 296 0.51 -16.16 -27.57
CA PHE A 296 1.26 -17.39 -27.33
C PHE A 296 1.77 -18.08 -28.61
N PRO A 297 1.03 -18.12 -29.73
CA PRO A 297 1.58 -18.64 -30.98
C PRO A 297 2.84 -17.90 -31.44
N LEU A 298 2.86 -16.57 -31.26
CA LEU A 298 4.00 -15.73 -31.62
C LEU A 298 5.18 -15.96 -30.66
N LEU A 299 4.93 -16.00 -29.35
CA LEU A 299 5.97 -16.24 -28.35
C LEU A 299 6.62 -17.62 -28.53
N CYS A 300 5.81 -18.68 -28.65
CA CYS A 300 6.31 -20.05 -28.80
C CYS A 300 7.08 -20.27 -30.11
N THR A 301 6.80 -19.47 -31.14
CA THR A 301 7.49 -19.55 -32.44
C THR A 301 8.81 -18.78 -32.44
N ASN A 302 8.82 -17.55 -31.89
CA ASN A 302 9.98 -16.67 -31.94
C ASN A 302 10.96 -16.88 -30.78
N PHE A 303 10.48 -17.40 -29.65
CA PHE A 303 11.26 -17.56 -28.42
C PHE A 303 11.02 -18.94 -27.77
N PRO A 304 11.19 -20.06 -28.50
CA PRO A 304 10.86 -21.41 -28.00
C PRO A 304 11.68 -21.86 -26.78
N GLU A 305 12.88 -21.29 -26.59
CA GLU A 305 13.73 -21.57 -25.42
C GLU A 305 13.18 -20.94 -24.13
N ILE A 306 12.44 -19.84 -24.25
CA ILE A 306 11.84 -19.12 -23.14
C ILE A 306 10.40 -19.56 -22.94
N PHE A 307 9.64 -19.69 -24.02
CA PHE A 307 8.22 -20.03 -24.04
C PHE A 307 8.01 -21.40 -24.66
N ARG A 308 8.25 -22.43 -23.86
CA ARG A 308 8.01 -23.83 -24.27
C ARG A 308 6.52 -24.14 -24.24
N LYS A 309 6.05 -24.85 -25.27
CA LYS A 309 4.62 -25.18 -25.46
C LYS A 309 3.98 -25.95 -24.30
N ASP A 310 4.76 -26.69 -23.52
CA ASP A 310 4.24 -27.50 -22.42
C ASP A 310 3.98 -26.71 -21.12
N VAL A 311 4.49 -25.47 -21.02
CA VAL A 311 4.31 -24.55 -19.88
C VAL A 311 3.76 -23.19 -20.31
N CYS A 312 3.16 -23.17 -21.50
CA CYS A 312 2.58 -22.01 -22.16
C CYS A 312 1.13 -22.33 -22.54
N THR A 313 0.41 -22.96 -21.60
CA THR A 313 -0.99 -23.35 -21.80
C THR A 313 -1.93 -22.23 -21.39
N TRP A 314 -3.21 -22.35 -21.77
CA TRP A 314 -4.25 -21.44 -21.33
C TRP A 314 -4.34 -21.39 -19.79
N ASP A 315 -4.23 -22.54 -19.13
CA ASP A 315 -4.33 -22.64 -17.67
C ASP A 315 -3.15 -21.97 -16.98
N ASP A 316 -1.94 -22.07 -17.56
CA ASP A 316 -0.75 -21.37 -17.05
C ASP A 316 -0.91 -19.84 -17.14
N PHE A 317 -1.39 -19.36 -18.28
CA PHE A 317 -1.63 -17.94 -18.50
C PHE A 317 -2.72 -17.40 -17.56
N LEU A 318 -3.85 -18.11 -17.48
CA LEU A 318 -4.96 -17.75 -16.60
C LEU A 318 -4.52 -17.72 -15.13
N TRP A 319 -3.75 -18.72 -14.69
CA TRP A 319 -3.19 -18.76 -13.35
C TRP A 319 -2.30 -17.55 -13.05
N ALA A 320 -1.47 -17.12 -14.00
CA ALA A 320 -0.63 -15.94 -13.82
C ALA A 320 -1.48 -14.66 -13.72
N CYS A 321 -2.53 -14.50 -14.54
CA CYS A 321 -3.46 -13.38 -14.42
C CYS A 321 -4.13 -13.36 -13.04
N GLU A 322 -4.65 -14.49 -12.58
CA GLU A 322 -5.33 -14.60 -11.30
C GLU A 322 -4.40 -14.36 -10.10
N LEU A 323 -3.13 -14.79 -10.18
CA LEU A 323 -2.11 -14.47 -9.19
C LEU A 323 -1.99 -12.96 -9.02
N TRP A 324 -1.81 -12.22 -10.12
CA TRP A 324 -1.63 -10.77 -10.04
C TRP A 324 -2.92 -10.07 -9.59
N TYR A 325 -4.10 -10.52 -10.02
CA TYR A 325 -5.37 -9.96 -9.54
C TYR A 325 -5.62 -10.21 -8.05
N SER A 326 -5.13 -11.33 -7.51
CA SER A 326 -5.40 -11.73 -6.13
C SER A 326 -4.33 -11.29 -5.13
N ASN A 327 -3.08 -11.11 -5.57
CA ASN A 327 -1.93 -10.93 -4.67
C ASN A 327 -1.09 -9.69 -4.96
N SER A 328 -1.40 -8.91 -5.99
CA SER A 328 -0.64 -7.68 -6.25
C SER A 328 -1.03 -6.54 -5.32
N MET A 329 -0.07 -5.67 -5.04
CA MET A 329 -0.20 -4.48 -4.21
C MET A 329 0.44 -3.30 -4.93
N MET A 330 -0.12 -2.10 -4.77
CA MET A 330 0.52 -0.88 -5.26
C MET A 330 1.52 -0.36 -4.24
N ILE A 331 2.78 -0.19 -4.65
CA ILE A 331 3.89 0.20 -3.79
C ILE A 331 4.66 1.33 -4.45
N VAL A 332 4.97 2.37 -3.67
CA VAL A 332 5.93 3.39 -4.08
C VAL A 332 7.32 2.87 -3.77
N LEU A 333 8.07 2.52 -4.81
CA LEU A 333 9.46 2.04 -4.70
C LEU A 333 10.41 3.19 -4.36
N SER A 334 11.67 2.88 -4.01
CA SER A 334 12.71 3.88 -3.72
C SER A 334 12.97 4.84 -4.89
N SER A 335 12.66 4.42 -6.11
CA SER A 335 12.69 5.27 -7.31
C SER A 335 11.63 6.38 -7.31
N GLY A 336 10.66 6.35 -6.41
CA GLY A 336 9.48 7.22 -6.37
C GLY A 336 8.35 6.78 -7.30
N LYS A 337 8.55 5.69 -8.07
CA LYS A 337 7.52 5.15 -8.97
C LYS A 337 6.49 4.33 -8.18
N LEU A 338 5.22 4.68 -8.32
CA LEU A 338 4.11 3.81 -7.92
C LEU A 338 4.02 2.64 -8.89
N SER A 339 4.19 1.42 -8.38
CA SER A 339 4.23 0.19 -9.19
C SER A 339 3.31 -0.86 -8.60
N THR A 340 2.67 -1.65 -9.47
CA THR A 340 1.95 -2.86 -9.08
C THR A 340 2.98 -3.99 -8.89
N CYS A 341 3.00 -4.59 -7.71
CA CYS A 341 4.04 -5.52 -7.29
C CYS A 341 3.45 -6.77 -6.63
N LEU A 342 4.15 -7.91 -6.72
CA LEU A 342 3.95 -9.02 -5.78
C LEU A 342 4.97 -8.91 -4.65
N VAL A 343 4.49 -9.04 -3.41
CA VAL A 343 5.34 -9.00 -2.22
C VAL A 343 5.22 -10.34 -1.50
N PRO A 344 6.17 -11.26 -1.65
CA PRO A 344 6.02 -12.65 -1.22
C PRO A 344 5.50 -12.86 0.21
N VAL A 345 6.12 -12.22 1.21
CA VAL A 345 5.73 -12.40 2.62
C VAL A 345 4.50 -11.55 2.96
N ALA A 346 4.42 -10.30 2.48
CA ALA A 346 3.26 -9.44 2.77
C ALA A 346 1.97 -9.96 2.09
N GLY A 347 2.09 -10.70 0.98
CA GLY A 347 0.97 -11.34 0.29
C GLY A 347 0.29 -12.47 1.09
N LEU A 348 0.82 -12.83 2.26
CA LEU A 348 0.18 -13.72 3.23
C LEU A 348 -0.77 -12.99 4.18
N LEU A 349 -0.78 -11.65 4.18
CA LEU A 349 -1.70 -10.87 5.01
C LEU A 349 -3.11 -10.91 4.43
N ASN A 350 -4.08 -11.28 5.26
CA ASN A 350 -5.49 -11.25 4.88
C ASN A 350 -6.07 -9.84 4.98
N HIS A 351 -7.10 -9.58 4.18
CA HIS A 351 -7.88 -8.36 4.28
C HIS A 351 -8.76 -8.36 5.54
N SER A 352 -8.81 -7.22 6.23
CA SER A 352 -9.83 -6.94 7.25
C SER A 352 -10.99 -6.20 6.60
N VAL A 353 -12.21 -6.62 6.89
CA VAL A 353 -13.46 -5.91 6.53
C VAL A 353 -13.70 -4.70 7.45
N CYS A 354 -12.99 -4.64 8.57
CA CYS A 354 -13.05 -3.52 9.51
C CYS A 354 -11.88 -2.57 9.26
N SER A 355 -12.21 -1.27 9.18
CA SER A 355 -11.25 -0.17 9.05
C SER A 355 -10.47 0.05 10.34
N SER A 356 -9.67 -0.93 10.79
CA SER A 356 -8.71 -0.73 11.88
C SER A 356 -7.53 0.11 11.40
N ALA A 357 -6.73 0.63 12.34
CA ALA A 357 -5.44 1.23 12.02
C ALA A 357 -4.64 0.32 11.07
N PRO A 358 -4.04 0.85 9.98
CA PRO A 358 -3.33 0.03 9.02
C PRO A 358 -2.13 -0.63 9.68
N LEU A 359 -1.87 -1.87 9.28
CA LEU A 359 -0.62 -2.55 9.63
C LEU A 359 0.52 -1.85 8.89
N GLU A 360 1.51 -1.31 9.61
CA GLU A 360 2.65 -0.67 8.96
C GLU A 360 3.61 -1.75 8.41
N VAL A 361 3.69 -1.81 7.07
CA VAL A 361 4.72 -2.55 6.32
C VAL A 361 5.72 -1.54 5.79
N PHE A 362 7.00 -1.73 6.12
CA PHE A 362 8.09 -0.86 5.73
C PHE A 362 8.91 -1.50 4.62
N PHE A 363 9.15 -0.78 3.53
CA PHE A 363 9.97 -1.22 2.40
C PHE A 363 11.29 -0.42 2.39
N TYR A 364 12.43 -1.09 2.16
CA TYR A 364 13.75 -0.46 2.28
C TYR A 364 14.83 -0.98 1.33
#